data_AF-A0A1F5B533-F1
#
_entry.id   AF-A0A1F5B533-F1
#
_cell.length_a   1.000
_cell.length_b   1.000
_cell.length_c   1.000
_cell.angle_alpha   90.00
_cell.angle_beta   90.00
_cell.angle_gamma   90.00
#
_symmetry.space_group_name_H-M   'P 1'
#
loop_
_entity.id
_entity.type
_entity.pdbx_description
1 polymer ?
#
loop_
_entity_poly.entity_id
_entity_poly.type
_entity_poly.pdbx_seq_one_letter_code
_entity_poly.pdbx_strand_id
1 'polypeptide(L)'
;MALTTRHQVLAWDLVEGLGDEKHKGVYFRLAKDYEEAFLRRILSLVKDAWRQGNIKSEDRGKYFMGILKKEIQIYGKSIKNRTRRQSNTAKKSGSCKKSGKSRN
;
A
#
# COMPACT_ATOMS: atom_id res chain seq x y z
N MET A 1 -18.07 11.46 23.58
CA MET A 1 -18.15 11.71 22.12
C MET A 1 -18.52 10.40 21.45
N ALA A 2 -19.66 10.31 20.78
CA ALA A 2 -20.05 9.08 20.08
C ALA A 2 -19.20 8.91 18.81
N LEU A 3 -18.55 7.76 18.64
CA LEU A 3 -17.88 7.38 17.39
C LEU A 3 -18.96 6.94 16.41
N THR A 4 -19.32 7.81 15.46
CA THR A 4 -20.53 7.62 14.64
C THR A 4 -20.27 6.86 13.34
N THR A 5 -19.01 6.62 12.96
CA THR A 5 -18.69 5.91 11.70
C THR A 5 -17.72 4.76 11.92
N ARG A 6 -17.96 3.64 11.22
CA ARG A 6 -17.17 2.40 11.28
C ARG A 6 -15.67 2.62 11.13
N HIS A 7 -15.27 3.56 10.27
CA HIS A 7 -13.87 3.93 10.06
C HIS A 7 -13.24 4.65 11.26
N GLN A 8 -14.00 5.44 12.02
CA GLN A 8 -13.48 6.10 13.23
C GLN A 8 -13.27 5.09 14.35
N VAL A 9 -14.16 4.11 14.49
CA VAL A 9 -14.00 2.99 15.43
C VAL A 9 -12.76 2.19 15.09
N LEU A 10 -12.57 1.84 13.81
CA LEU A 10 -11.38 1.13 13.35
C LEU A 10 -10.09 1.93 13.58
N ALA A 11 -10.12 3.24 13.31
CA ALA A 11 -8.96 4.09 13.53
C ALA A 11 -8.54 4.14 15.00
N TRP A 12 -9.51 4.17 15.93
CA TRP A 12 -9.22 4.08 17.36
C TRP A 12 -8.70 2.72 17.78
N ASP A 13 -9.28 1.63 17.26
CA ASP A 13 -8.80 0.26 17.51
C ASP A 13 -7.32 0.09 17.05
N LEU A 14 -6.95 0.75 15.94
CA LEU A 14 -5.55 0.81 15.49
C LEU A 14 -4.66 1.64 16.42
N VAL A 15 -5.12 2.82 16.86
CA VAL A 15 -4.36 3.69 17.77
C VAL A 15 -4.09 2.98 19.09
N GLU A 16 -5.12 2.39 19.70
CA GLU A 16 -5.00 1.65 20.96
C GLU A 16 -4.17 0.38 20.77
N GLY A 17 -4.44 -0.38 19.69
CA GLY A 17 -3.72 -1.62 19.40
C GLY A 17 -2.22 -1.41 19.17
N LEU A 18 -1.83 -0.27 18.60
CA LEU A 18 -0.44 0.09 18.34
C LEU A 18 0.19 0.91 19.46
N GLY A 19 -0.61 1.51 20.35
CA GLY A 19 -0.14 2.43 21.39
C GLY A 19 0.45 3.72 20.82
N ASP A 20 -0.05 4.17 19.66
CA ASP A 20 0.52 5.28 18.89
C ASP A 20 -0.49 6.41 18.67
N GLU A 21 -0.77 7.14 19.74
CA GLU A 21 -1.68 8.29 19.70
C GLU A 21 -1.13 9.46 18.89
N LYS A 22 0.20 9.59 18.81
CA LYS A 22 0.88 10.69 18.10
C LYS A 22 0.52 10.70 16.61
N HIS A 23 0.33 9.53 16.02
CA HIS A 23 -0.01 9.38 14.60
C HIS A 23 -1.49 9.06 14.35
N LYS A 24 -2.39 9.33 15.31
CA LYS A 24 -3.85 9.09 15.16
C LYS A 24 -4.40 9.57 13.81
N GLY A 25 -4.06 10.79 13.38
CA GLY A 25 -4.54 11.35 12.11
C GLY A 25 -4.21 10.49 10.88
N VAL A 26 -3.07 9.78 10.91
CA VAL A 26 -2.68 8.85 9.84
C VAL A 26 -3.61 7.64 9.85
N TYR A 27 -3.86 7.03 11.01
CA TYR A 27 -4.74 5.86 11.13
C TYR A 27 -6.19 6.18 10.73
N PHE A 28 -6.69 7.39 11.04
CA PHE A 28 -7.99 7.85 10.55
C PHE A 28 -8.06 7.94 9.02
N ARG A 29 -6.98 8.36 8.37
CA ARG A 29 -6.90 8.41 6.92
C ARG A 29 -6.82 6.99 6.33
N LEU A 30 -6.00 6.12 6.90
CA LEU A 30 -5.90 4.72 6.49
C LEU A 30 -7.24 3.99 6.61
N ALA A 31 -7.98 4.21 7.69
CA ALA A 31 -9.29 3.58 7.88
C ALA A 31 -10.32 4.03 6.83
N LYS A 32 -10.13 5.19 6.17
CA LYS A 32 -10.99 5.63 5.05
C LYS A 32 -10.54 5.05 3.71
N ASP A 33 -9.23 4.93 3.52
CA ASP A 33 -8.63 4.57 2.24
C ASP A 33 -8.55 3.04 2.03
N TYR A 34 -8.57 2.25 3.11
CA TYR A 34 -8.39 0.79 3.07
C TYR A 34 -9.52 0.04 3.78
N GLU A 35 -9.76 -1.18 3.33
CA GLU A 35 -10.74 -2.08 3.96
C GLU A 35 -10.34 -2.46 5.38
N GLU A 36 -11.35 -2.63 6.23
CA GLU A 36 -11.19 -3.03 7.64
C GLU A 36 -10.44 -4.36 7.78
N ALA A 37 -10.80 -5.36 6.98
CA ALA A 37 -10.18 -6.69 7.05
C ALA A 37 -8.66 -6.62 6.78
N PHE A 38 -8.26 -5.76 5.83
CA PHE A 38 -6.86 -5.57 5.49
C PHE A 38 -6.07 -4.93 6.65
N LEU A 39 -6.60 -3.85 7.23
CA LEU A 39 -5.96 -3.17 8.36
C LEU A 39 -5.90 -4.06 9.62
N ARG A 40 -6.96 -4.82 9.92
CA ARG A 40 -6.98 -5.79 11.02
C ARG A 40 -5.96 -6.90 10.84
N ARG A 41 -5.79 -7.42 9.60
CA ARG A 41 -4.78 -8.43 9.29
C ARG A 41 -3.37 -7.93 9.60
N ILE A 42 -3.05 -6.70 9.19
CA ILE A 42 -1.75 -6.09 9.49
C ILE A 42 -1.58 -5.89 10.98
N LEU A 43 -2.61 -5.41 11.68
CA LEU A 43 -2.57 -5.24 13.14
C LEU A 43 -2.27 -6.57 13.85
N SER A 44 -2.85 -7.69 13.38
CA SER A 44 -2.56 -9.02 13.92
C SER A 44 -1.08 -9.37 13.78
N LEU A 45 -0.48 -9.14 12.60
CA LEU A 45 0.94 -9.41 12.36
C LEU A 45 1.85 -8.62 13.30
N VAL A 46 1.49 -7.36 13.61
CA VAL A 46 2.23 -6.53 14.57
C VAL A 46 2.09 -7.09 15.99
N LYS A 47 0.88 -7.50 16.39
CA LYS A 47 0.63 -8.12 17.71
C LYS A 47 1.42 -9.41 17.87
N ASP A 48 1.47 -10.25 16.84
CA ASP A 48 2.23 -11.50 16.85
C ASP A 48 3.74 -11.24 16.95
N ALA A 49 4.26 -10.29 16.16
CA ALA A 49 5.66 -9.89 16.24
C ALA A 49 6.04 -9.34 17.62
N TRP A 50 5.14 -8.58 18.26
CA TRP A 50 5.35 -8.09 19.62
C TRP A 50 5.33 -9.22 20.65
N ARG A 51 4.35 -10.15 20.56
CA ARG A 51 4.27 -11.32 21.43
C ARG A 51 5.50 -12.24 21.33
N GLN A 52 6.09 -12.34 20.14
CA GLN A 52 7.32 -13.10 19.90
C GLN A 52 8.58 -12.37 20.39
N GLY A 53 8.49 -11.12 20.84
CA GLY A 53 9.64 -10.32 21.27
C GLY A 53 10.49 -9.76 20.13
N ASN A 54 10.01 -9.84 18.88
CA ASN A 54 10.73 -9.34 17.71
C ASN A 54 10.74 -7.81 17.63
N ILE A 55 9.78 -7.14 18.27
CA ILE A 55 9.64 -5.68 18.26
C ILE A 55 9.35 -5.15 19.66
N LYS A 56 9.84 -3.92 19.94
CA LYS A 56 9.52 -3.19 21.16
C LYS A 56 8.11 -2.59 21.08
N SER A 57 7.51 -2.32 22.24
CA SER A 57 6.20 -1.65 22.34
C SER A 57 6.17 -0.32 21.61
N GLU A 58 7.23 0.47 21.72
CA GLU A 58 7.36 1.80 21.10
C GLU A 58 7.47 1.76 19.56
N ASP A 59 7.92 0.63 19.00
CA ASP A 59 8.15 0.50 17.56
C ASP A 59 6.99 -0.17 16.82
N ARG A 60 5.89 -0.52 17.52
CA ARG A 60 4.70 -1.14 16.90
C ARG A 60 4.12 -0.30 15.76
N GLY A 61 4.00 1.02 15.94
CA GLY A 61 3.51 1.93 14.90
C GLY A 61 4.41 1.99 13.66
N LYS A 62 5.74 2.05 13.86
CA LYS A 62 6.71 2.01 12.74
C LYS A 62 6.66 0.67 12.00
N TYR A 63 6.58 -0.42 12.75
CA TYR A 63 6.50 -1.77 12.18
C TYR A 63 5.20 -1.96 11.37
N PHE A 64 4.07 -1.47 11.89
CA PHE A 64 2.79 -1.44 11.18
C PHE A 64 2.91 -0.73 9.83
N MET A 65 3.46 0.49 9.82
CA MET A 65 3.66 1.25 8.58
C MET A 65 4.61 0.54 7.60
N GLY A 66 5.62 -0.16 8.12
CA GLY A 66 6.53 -0.98 7.33
C GLY A 66 5.82 -2.13 6.60
N ILE A 67 4.95 -2.87 7.31
CA ILE A 67 4.15 -3.94 6.70
C ILE A 67 3.15 -3.35 5.70
N LEU A 68 2.45 -2.28 6.08
CA LEU A 68 1.49 -1.59 5.23
C LEU A 68 2.13 -1.19 3.88
N LYS A 69 3.31 -0.59 3.92
CA LYS A 69 4.05 -0.19 2.70
C LYS A 69 4.42 -1.40 1.83
N LYS A 70 4.83 -2.52 2.43
CA LYS A 70 5.14 -3.77 1.70
C LYS A 70 3.90 -4.37 1.05
N GLU A 71 2.79 -4.48 1.80
CA GLU A 71 1.52 -5.01 1.31
C GLU A 71 0.94 -4.15 0.18
N ILE A 72 0.94 -2.82 0.32
CA ILE A 72 0.53 -1.89 -0.75
C ILE A 72 1.40 -2.06 -1.99
N GLN A 73 2.72 -2.26 -1.83
CA GLN A 73 3.61 -2.45 -2.97
C GLN A 73 3.32 -3.76 -3.71
N ILE A 74 2.96 -4.83 -3.00
CA ILE A 74 2.52 -6.10 -3.60
C ILE A 74 1.19 -5.90 -4.34
N TYR A 75 0.24 -5.21 -3.72
CA TYR A 75 -1.07 -4.92 -4.31
C TYR A 75 -0.97 -4.02 -5.57
N GLY A 76 -0.18 -2.95 -5.50
CA GLY A 76 0.07 -2.05 -6.63
C GLY A 76 0.89 -2.70 -7.77
N LYS A 77 1.77 -3.66 -7.46
CA LYS A 77 2.47 -4.48 -8.47
C LYS A 77 1.51 -5.44 -9.19
N SER A 78 0.52 -5.99 -8.50
CA SER A 78 -0.53 -6.82 -9.11
C SER A 78 -1.32 -6.06 -10.18
N ILE A 79 -1.65 -4.78 -9.92
CA ILE A 79 -2.37 -3.91 -10.87
C ILE A 79 -1.49 -3.56 -12.08
N LYS A 80 -0.21 -3.19 -11.85
CA LYS A 80 0.73 -2.82 -12.93
C LYS A 80 1.15 -4.02 -13.80
N ASN A 81 1.25 -5.22 -13.23
CA ASN A 81 1.57 -6.43 -13.99
C ASN A 81 0.40 -6.92 -14.86
N ARG A 82 -0.85 -6.59 -14.51
CA ARG A 82 -2.03 -6.87 -15.34
C ARG A 82 -2.07 -5.97 -16.58
N THR A 83 -1.73 -4.70 -16.44
CA THR A 83 -1.71 -3.73 -17.55
C THR A 83 -0.55 -3.98 -18.53
N ARG A 84 0.61 -4.46 -18.03
CA ARG A 84 1.79 -4.73 -18.88
C ARG A 84 1.66 -6.00 -19.75
N ARG A 85 0.77 -6.94 -19.39
CA ARG A 85 0.51 -8.14 -20.20
C ARG A 85 -0.53 -7.94 -21.31
N GLN A 86 -1.28 -6.83 -21.31
CA GLN A 86 -2.24 -6.51 -22.37
C GLN A 86 -1.66 -5.67 -23.52
N SER A 87 -0.42 -5.17 -23.41
CA SER A 87 0.17 -4.24 -24.39
C SER A 87 1.16 -4.86 -25.39
N ASN A 88 1.23 -6.18 -25.51
CA ASN A 88 2.11 -6.85 -26.50
C ASN A 88 1.41 -7.27 -27.80
N THR A 89 0.20 -6.77 -28.07
CA THR A 89 -0.41 -6.87 -29.40
C THR A 89 -0.56 -5.48 -30.01
N ALA A 90 0.08 -5.35 -31.17
CA ALA A 90 0.05 -4.24 -32.12
C ALA A 90 0.89 -2.99 -31.78
N LYS A 91 2.02 -2.86 -32.48
CA LYS A 91 2.24 -1.74 -33.42
C LYS A 91 3.33 -2.07 -34.45
N LYS A 92 2.86 -2.49 -35.64
CA LYS A 92 3.51 -2.26 -36.94
C LYS A 92 3.63 -0.74 -37.11
N SER A 93 4.81 -0.22 -37.45
CA SER A 93 5.02 0.84 -38.46
C SER A 93 6.44 1.41 -38.36
N GLY A 94 7.34 0.94 -39.23
CA GLY A 94 8.61 1.61 -39.52
C GLY A 94 8.63 2.00 -40.99
N SER A 95 8.16 3.20 -41.30
CA SER A 95 8.34 3.84 -42.61
C SER A 95 9.78 4.36 -42.73
N CYS A 96 10.55 3.88 -43.70
CA CYS A 96 11.85 4.49 -44.04
C CYS A 96 11.73 5.24 -45.38
N LYS A 97 11.98 6.56 -45.33
CA LYS A 97 11.92 7.50 -46.44
C LYS A 97 13.25 7.56 -47.20
N LYS A 98 13.15 7.53 -48.53
CA LYS A 98 13.98 8.19 -49.58
C LYS A 98 15.51 8.21 -49.40
N SER A 99 16.17 7.36 -50.17
CA SER A 99 17.57 7.50 -50.61
C SER A 99 17.66 8.23 -51.96
N GLY A 100 18.77 8.95 -52.19
CA GLY A 100 19.23 9.32 -53.54
C GLY A 100 19.44 10.82 -53.81
N LYS A 101 20.46 11.44 -53.20
CA LYS A 101 21.06 12.69 -53.69
C LYS A 101 22.29 12.33 -54.52
N SER A 102 22.15 12.45 -55.83
CA SER A 102 23.22 12.31 -56.83
C SER A 102 24.16 13.52 -56.82
N ARG A 103 25.48 13.23 -56.86
CA ARG A 103 26.71 14.03 -57.11
C ARG A 103 27.82 13.11 -56.61
N ASN A 104 28.80 12.64 -57.40
CA ASN A 104 29.52 13.22 -58.52
C ASN A 104 29.95 12.08 -59.47
#